data_AF-A0A7X6VDC3-F1
#
_entry.id   AF-A0A7X6VDC3-F1
#
_cell.length_a   1.000
_cell.length_b   1.000
_cell.length_c   1.000
_cell.angle_alpha   90.00
_cell.angle_beta   90.00
_cell.angle_gamma   90.00
#
_symmetry.space_group_name_H-M   'P 1'
#
loop_
_entity.id
_entity.type
_entity.pdbx_description
1 polymer ?
#
loop_
_entity_poly.entity_id
_entity_poly.type
_entity_poly.pdbx_seq_one_letter_code
_entity_poly.pdbx_strand_id
1 'polypeptide(L)'
;NLRVFYSFARRVRYFPLIGGFITEVVNEGIFKCHPETECAIYAMRVDDATYKNVCILLDIYKSNPKKYRYNLMALIGMLINKPFQSENKSTCAEFVAKVLDESGIYTFKKPFSLLRPDDFPDIPKLNLLYEGRMLNIDTRCVG
;
A
#
# COMPACT_ATOMS: atom_id res chain seq x y z
N ASN A 1 16.29 -1.65 7.61
CA ASN A 1 16.48 -0.52 6.67
C ASN A 1 15.38 -0.58 5.62
N LEU A 2 14.47 0.41 5.63
CA LEU A 2 13.35 0.49 4.70
C LEU A 2 13.78 1.19 3.42
N ARG A 3 13.88 0.43 2.33
CA ARG A 3 14.34 0.98 1.03
C ARG A 3 13.32 0.84 -0.09
N VAL A 4 12.45 -0.15 0.02
CA VAL A 4 11.54 -0.56 -1.05
C VAL A 4 10.10 -0.53 -0.56
N PHE A 5 9.24 0.13 -1.32
CA PHE A 5 7.80 0.15 -1.13
C PHE A 5 7.11 -0.64 -2.23
N TYR A 6 6.05 -1.35 -1.85
CA TYR A 6 5.17 -2.04 -2.78
C TYR A 6 3.81 -1.35 -2.77
N SER A 7 3.26 -1.06 -3.93
CA SER A 7 1.99 -0.34 -4.03
C SER A 7 1.24 -0.70 -5.31
N PHE A 8 -0.03 -0.35 -5.33
CA PHE A 8 -0.81 -0.24 -6.56
C PHE A 8 -0.94 1.24 -6.90
N ALA A 9 -0.28 1.67 -7.97
CA ALA A 9 -0.34 3.06 -8.41
C ALA A 9 -0.35 3.19 -9.94
N ARG A 10 -0.48 4.43 -10.40
CA ARG A 10 -0.37 4.79 -11.82
C ARG A 10 1.06 4.50 -12.28
N ARG A 11 1.21 3.73 -13.35
CA ARG A 11 2.51 3.49 -14.02
C ARG A 11 2.90 4.68 -14.90
N VAL A 12 1.91 5.41 -15.40
CA VAL A 12 2.12 6.61 -16.23
C VAL A 12 1.43 7.80 -15.56
N ARG A 13 2.21 8.81 -15.19
CA ARG A 13 1.75 9.99 -14.41
C ARG A 13 0.55 10.70 -15.05
N TYR A 14 0.55 10.79 -16.38
CA TYR A 14 -0.43 11.52 -17.19
C TYR A 14 -1.63 10.68 -17.64
N PHE A 15 -1.59 9.34 -17.51
CA PHE A 15 -2.67 8.47 -17.95
C PHE A 15 -3.26 7.66 -16.78
N PRO A 16 -4.45 8.05 -16.25
CA PRO A 16 -5.04 7.42 -15.07
C PRO A 16 -5.44 5.94 -15.30
N LEU A 17 -5.49 5.51 -16.57
CA LEU A 17 -5.92 4.17 -16.99
C LEU A 17 -4.80 3.12 -17.00
N ILE A 18 -3.53 3.53 -16.91
CA ILE A 18 -2.38 2.62 -16.93
C ILE A 18 -1.76 2.59 -15.53
N GLY A 19 -2.25 1.70 -14.68
CA GLY A 19 -1.76 1.48 -13.33
C GLY A 19 -1.85 0.01 -12.92
N GLY A 20 -1.11 -0.37 -11.89
CA GLY A 20 -1.06 -1.74 -11.38
C GLY A 20 -0.07 -1.86 -10.24
N PHE A 21 0.32 -3.09 -9.91
CA PHE A 21 1.37 -3.34 -8.93
C PHE A 21 2.69 -2.71 -9.41
N ILE A 22 3.34 -1.98 -8.52
CA ILE A 22 4.63 -1.32 -8.71
C ILE A 22 5.52 -1.50 -7.48
N THR A 23 6.82 -1.35 -7.73
CA THR A 23 7.85 -1.29 -6.71
C THR A 23 8.52 0.06 -6.79
N GLU A 24 8.58 0.79 -5.69
CA GLU A 24 9.21 2.11 -5.60
C GLU A 24 10.35 2.07 -4.60
N VAL A 25 11.42 2.81 -4.87
CA VAL A 25 12.60 2.89 -4.01
C VAL A 25 12.66 4.28 -3.40
N VAL A 26 12.90 4.37 -2.09
CA VAL A 26 13.08 5.65 -1.39
C VAL A 26 14.19 6.45 -2.10
N ASN A 27 13.98 7.75 -2.30
CA ASN A 27 14.89 8.67 -3.00
C ASN A 27 15.03 8.44 -4.52
N GLU A 28 14.19 7.58 -5.10
CA GLU A 28 14.09 7.39 -6.56
C GLU A 28 12.67 7.68 -7.06
N GLY A 29 12.50 7.70 -8.38
CA GLY A 29 11.18 7.79 -9.02
C GLY A 29 10.29 8.93 -8.50
N ILE A 30 9.05 8.59 -8.12
CA ILE A 30 8.05 9.57 -7.68
C ILE A 30 8.48 10.35 -6.43
N PHE A 31 9.23 9.70 -5.53
CA PHE A 31 9.67 10.29 -4.27
C PHE A 31 10.73 11.37 -4.50
N LYS A 32 11.63 11.16 -5.48
CA LYS A 32 12.59 12.20 -5.90
C LYS A 32 11.92 13.39 -6.59
N CYS A 33 10.83 13.16 -7.33
CA CYS A 33 10.12 14.22 -8.03
C CYS A 33 9.22 15.07 -7.13
N HIS A 34 8.85 14.58 -5.94
CA HIS A 34 8.04 15.31 -4.96
C HIS A 34 8.61 15.20 -3.55
N PRO A 35 9.82 15.75 -3.31
CA PRO A 35 10.53 15.62 -2.03
C PRO A 35 9.76 16.25 -0.87
N GLU A 36 8.97 17.28 -1.15
CA GLU A 36 8.18 18.03 -0.16
C GLU A 36 6.88 17.31 0.26
N THR A 37 6.55 16.17 -0.33
CA THR A 37 5.35 15.40 0.01
C THR A 37 5.36 15.04 1.50
N GLU A 38 4.29 15.36 2.21
CA GLU A 38 4.09 14.91 3.58
C GLU A 38 3.69 13.42 3.60
N CYS A 39 4.23 12.68 4.55
CA CYS A 39 4.02 11.25 4.69
C CYS A 39 4.11 10.83 6.16
N ALA A 40 3.50 9.69 6.45
CA ALA A 40 3.62 9.00 7.72
C ALA A 40 4.06 7.56 7.48
N ILE A 41 5.01 7.07 8.27
CA ILE A 41 5.48 5.69 8.25
C ILE A 41 5.06 5.02 9.53
N TYR A 42 4.33 3.93 9.39
CA TYR A 42 3.84 3.12 10.49
C TYR A 42 4.52 1.75 10.50
N ALA A 43 4.72 1.19 11.69
CA ALA A 43 5.23 -0.15 11.87
C ALA A 43 4.47 -0.93 12.94
N MET A 44 4.38 -2.24 12.75
CA MET A 44 3.80 -3.16 13.70
C MET A 44 4.76 -4.33 13.91
N ARG A 45 4.93 -4.74 15.16
CA ARG A 45 5.66 -5.96 15.49
C ARG A 45 4.74 -7.15 15.30
N VAL A 46 5.18 -8.12 14.51
CA VAL A 46 4.50 -9.39 14.24
C VAL A 46 5.43 -10.55 14.60
N ASP A 47 4.88 -11.76 14.74
CA ASP A 47 5.69 -12.97 14.87
C ASP A 47 6.28 -13.41 13.51
N ASP A 48 7.24 -14.33 13.57
CA ASP A 48 7.98 -14.81 12.40
C ASP A 48 7.07 -15.53 11.39
N ALA A 49 5.99 -16.19 11.84
CA ALA A 49 5.07 -16.89 10.96
C ALA A 49 4.22 -15.89 10.17
N THR A 50 3.67 -14.86 10.83
CA THR A 50 2.96 -13.76 10.18
C THR A 50 3.86 -13.00 9.22
N TYR A 51 5.10 -12.69 9.62
CA TYR A 51 6.07 -12.05 8.74
C TYR A 51 6.31 -12.88 7.47
N LYS A 52 6.51 -14.20 7.61
CA LYS A 52 6.67 -15.10 6.49
C LYS A 52 5.45 -15.13 5.57
N ASN A 53 4.24 -15.08 6.12
CA ASN A 53 3.01 -15.00 5.34
C ASN A 53 2.96 -13.71 4.49
N VAL A 54 3.31 -12.56 5.08
CA VAL A 54 3.42 -11.30 4.33
C VAL A 54 4.42 -11.43 3.18
N CYS A 55 5.61 -12.00 3.42
CA CYS A 55 6.60 -12.21 2.36
C CYS A 55 6.08 -13.10 1.22
N ILE A 56 5.42 -14.22 1.55
CA ILE A 56 4.82 -15.12 0.55
C ILE A 56 3.77 -14.39 -0.29
N LEU A 57 2.88 -13.63 0.35
CA LEU A 57 1.87 -12.84 -0.35
C LEU A 57 2.52 -11.82 -1.29
N LEU A 58 3.53 -11.08 -0.82
CA LEU A 58 4.25 -10.12 -1.66
C LEU A 58 4.96 -10.79 -2.85
N ASP A 59 5.52 -12.00 -2.67
CA ASP A 59 6.16 -12.74 -3.75
C ASP A 59 5.17 -13.17 -4.85
N ILE A 60 3.90 -13.46 -4.50
CA ILE A 60 2.83 -13.69 -5.48
C ILE A 60 2.65 -12.44 -6.36
N TYR A 61 2.54 -11.24 -5.77
CA TYR A 61 2.42 -9.99 -6.53
C TYR A 61 3.67 -9.71 -7.39
N LYS A 62 4.87 -9.96 -6.84
CA LYS A 62 6.16 -9.75 -7.54
C LYS A 62 6.40 -10.73 -8.68
N SER A 63 5.91 -11.96 -8.59
CA SER A 63 6.10 -12.98 -9.62
C SER A 63 5.29 -12.71 -10.89
N ASN A 64 4.15 -12.02 -10.78
CA ASN A 64 3.30 -11.69 -11.93
C ASN A 64 2.75 -10.25 -11.89
N PRO A 65 3.60 -9.22 -11.92
CA PRO A 65 3.18 -7.83 -11.77
C PRO A 65 2.32 -7.34 -12.94
N LYS A 66 2.39 -8.00 -14.10
CA LYS A 66 1.57 -7.66 -15.29
C LYS A 66 0.12 -8.14 -15.17
N LYS A 67 -0.15 -9.19 -14.36
CA LYS A 67 -1.51 -9.68 -14.07
C LYS A 67 -2.33 -8.63 -13.31
N TYR A 68 -1.67 -7.83 -12.47
CA TYR A 68 -2.32 -6.90 -11.57
C TYR A 68 -2.50 -5.51 -12.17
N ARG A 69 -3.71 -4.95 -12.07
CA ARG A 69 -4.07 -3.62 -12.58
C ARG A 69 -4.65 -2.73 -11.48
N TYR A 70 -4.68 -1.43 -11.70
CA TYR A 70 -5.28 -0.50 -10.74
C TYR A 70 -6.82 -0.57 -10.79
N ASN A 71 -7.48 -0.56 -9.63
CA ASN A 71 -8.94 -0.61 -9.54
C ASN A 71 -9.56 0.80 -9.62
N LEU A 72 -9.68 1.34 -10.84
CA LEU A 72 -10.27 2.67 -11.03
C LEU A 72 -11.77 2.72 -10.65
N MET A 73 -12.49 1.61 -10.82
CA MET A 73 -13.91 1.52 -10.44
C MET A 73 -14.12 1.62 -8.93
N ALA A 74 -13.16 1.17 -8.12
CA ALA A 74 -13.20 1.36 -6.67
C ALA A 74 -13.14 2.86 -6.29
N LEU A 75 -12.44 3.71 -7.06
CA LEU A 75 -12.43 5.15 -6.80
C LEU A 75 -13.84 5.76 -6.97
N ILE A 76 -14.54 5.38 -8.04
CA ILE A 76 -15.93 5.79 -8.26
C ILE A 76 -16.83 5.21 -7.16
N GLY A 77 -16.63 3.94 -6.82
CA GLY A 77 -17.32 3.25 -5.73
C GLY A 77 -17.20 3.95 -4.39
N MET A 78 -16.02 4.48 -4.06
CA MET A 78 -15.79 5.24 -2.82
C MET A 78 -16.57 6.55 -2.76
N LEU A 79 -16.91 7.16 -3.90
CA LEU A 79 -17.71 8.40 -3.95
C LEU A 79 -19.20 8.11 -3.73
N ILE A 80 -19.69 6.97 -4.22
CA ILE A 80 -21.11 6.57 -4.12
C ILE A 80 -21.37 5.50 -3.05
N ASN A 81 -20.36 5.21 -2.21
CA ASN A 81 -20.36 4.18 -1.19
C ASN A 81 -20.79 2.78 -1.70
N LYS A 82 -20.35 2.40 -2.91
CA LYS A 82 -20.65 1.10 -3.54
C LYS A 82 -19.35 0.31 -3.78
N PRO A 83 -19.20 -0.91 -3.23
CA PRO A 83 -17.98 -1.67 -3.39
C PRO A 83 -17.86 -2.21 -4.83
N PHE A 84 -16.75 -1.88 -5.50
CA PHE A 84 -16.36 -2.51 -6.76
C PHE A 84 -15.08 -3.29 -6.56
N GLN A 85 -15.20 -4.61 -6.50
CA GLN A 85 -14.09 -5.52 -6.24
C GLN A 85 -13.65 -6.21 -7.53
N SER A 86 -12.36 -6.57 -7.57
CA SER A 86 -11.80 -7.42 -8.61
C SER A 86 -10.64 -8.21 -8.03
N GLU A 87 -10.51 -9.47 -8.42
CA GLU A 87 -9.42 -10.34 -7.97
C GLU A 87 -8.05 -9.76 -8.36
N ASN A 88 -7.93 -9.27 -9.60
CA ASN A 88 -6.66 -8.81 -10.15
C ASN A 88 -6.53 -7.29 -10.18
N LYS A 89 -7.48 -6.55 -9.57
CA LYS A 89 -7.39 -5.11 -9.46
C LYS A 89 -7.52 -4.65 -8.02
N SER A 90 -6.60 -3.78 -7.60
CA SER A 90 -6.62 -3.17 -6.28
C SER A 90 -6.30 -1.67 -6.39
N THR A 91 -6.83 -0.88 -5.46
CA THR A 91 -6.25 0.43 -5.11
C THR A 91 -5.04 0.23 -4.19
N CYS A 92 -4.31 1.30 -3.87
CA CYS A 92 -3.21 1.24 -2.89
C CYS A 92 -3.71 0.78 -1.51
N ALA A 93 -4.79 1.37 -1.01
CA ALA A 93 -5.42 0.99 0.26
C ALA A 93 -5.98 -0.44 0.21
N GLU A 94 -6.70 -0.82 -0.86
CA GLU A 94 -7.25 -2.17 -1.00
C GLU A 94 -6.14 -3.24 -0.99
N PHE A 95 -4.99 -2.94 -1.61
CA PHE A 95 -3.83 -3.84 -1.59
C PHE A 95 -3.27 -4.03 -0.18
N VAL A 96 -3.02 -2.95 0.57
CA VAL A 96 -2.53 -3.05 1.95
C VAL A 96 -3.52 -3.82 2.81
N ALA A 97 -4.82 -3.55 2.65
CA ALA A 97 -5.86 -4.25 3.39
C ALA A 97 -5.89 -5.76 3.12
N LYS A 98 -5.79 -6.17 1.84
CA LYS A 98 -5.69 -7.59 1.46
C LYS A 98 -4.46 -8.25 2.09
N VAL A 99 -3.29 -7.60 2.04
CA VAL A 99 -2.07 -8.15 2.65
C VAL A 99 -2.21 -8.30 4.16
N LEU A 100 -2.77 -7.31 4.86
CA LEU A 100 -2.99 -7.36 6.31
C LEU A 100 -3.99 -8.45 6.71
N ASP A 101 -5.08 -8.62 5.95
CA ASP A 101 -6.11 -9.61 6.22
C ASP A 101 -5.60 -11.03 5.94
N GLU A 102 -5.05 -11.27 4.74
CA GLU A 102 -4.58 -12.59 4.31
C GLU A 102 -3.35 -13.07 5.10
N SER A 103 -2.57 -12.16 5.70
CA SER A 103 -1.46 -12.51 6.60
C SER A 103 -1.88 -12.73 8.05
N GLY A 104 -3.15 -12.46 8.39
CA GLY A 104 -3.68 -12.58 9.74
C GLY A 104 -3.31 -11.43 10.68
N ILE A 105 -2.86 -10.29 10.16
CA ILE A 105 -2.50 -9.11 10.95
C ILE A 105 -3.74 -8.35 11.40
N TYR A 106 -4.66 -8.06 10.47
CA TYR A 106 -5.86 -7.28 10.77
C TYR A 106 -6.97 -7.47 9.73
N THR A 107 -8.19 -7.72 10.21
CA THR A 107 -9.38 -7.86 9.37
C THR A 107 -10.26 -6.62 9.47
N PHE A 108 -10.56 -6.02 8.32
CA PHE A 108 -11.43 -4.84 8.24
C PHE A 108 -12.90 -5.26 8.17
N LYS A 109 -13.76 -4.51 8.88
CA LYS A 109 -15.23 -4.69 8.79
C LYS A 109 -15.81 -4.11 7.49
N LYS A 110 -15.09 -3.20 6.85
CA LYS A 110 -15.47 -2.48 5.63
C LYS A 110 -14.94 -3.22 4.40
N PRO A 111 -15.67 -3.26 3.27
CA PRO A 111 -15.16 -3.84 2.04
C PRO A 111 -13.82 -3.21 1.63
N PHE A 112 -12.82 -4.04 1.28
CA PHE A 112 -11.47 -3.54 1.02
C PHE A 112 -11.39 -2.50 -0.10
N SER A 113 -12.25 -2.60 -1.11
CA SER A 113 -12.35 -1.63 -2.21
C SER A 113 -12.90 -0.26 -1.81
N LEU A 114 -13.42 -0.12 -0.58
CA LEU A 114 -13.88 1.15 -0.01
C LEU A 114 -12.89 1.74 0.99
N LEU A 115 -11.84 1.01 1.36
CA LEU A 115 -10.84 1.47 2.32
C LEU A 115 -10.02 2.64 1.75
N ARG A 116 -9.67 3.57 2.63
CA ARG A 116 -8.87 4.75 2.38
C ARG A 116 -7.61 4.72 3.24
N PRO A 117 -6.53 5.43 2.87
CA PRO A 117 -5.33 5.54 3.70
C PRO A 117 -5.61 5.98 5.14
N ASP A 118 -6.62 6.82 5.33
CA ASP A 118 -7.03 7.32 6.65
C ASP A 118 -7.72 6.25 7.52
N ASP A 119 -8.10 5.10 6.96
CA ASP A 119 -8.69 3.99 7.71
C ASP A 119 -7.63 3.09 8.40
N PHE A 120 -6.33 3.28 8.14
CA PHE A 120 -5.24 2.45 8.67
C PHE A 120 -4.65 2.87 10.02
N PRO A 121 -4.55 4.18 10.36
CA PRO A 121 -4.02 4.60 11.66
C PRO A 121 -4.78 4.03 12.86
N ASP A 122 -6.05 3.66 12.68
CA ASP A 122 -6.90 3.07 13.72
C ASP A 122 -6.60 1.59 14.03
N ILE A 123 -5.66 0.96 13.30
CA ILE A 123 -5.28 -0.43 13.53
C ILE A 123 -4.56 -0.55 14.90
N PRO A 124 -5.01 -1.45 15.79
CA PRO A 124 -4.36 -1.63 17.08
C PRO A 124 -2.90 -2.05 16.96
N LYS A 125 -2.05 -1.54 17.86
CA LYS A 125 -0.59 -1.84 17.93
C LYS A 125 0.23 -1.32 16.75
N LEU A 126 -0.36 -0.48 15.90
CA LEU A 126 0.36 0.24 14.87
C LEU A 126 1.11 1.42 15.52
N ASN A 127 2.42 1.51 15.30
CA ASN A 127 3.28 2.56 15.85
C ASN A 127 3.69 3.52 14.74
N LEU A 128 3.47 4.82 14.94
CA LEU A 128 4.02 5.85 14.07
C LEU A 128 5.54 5.95 14.30
N LEU A 129 6.33 5.60 13.29
CA LEU A 129 7.79 5.71 13.33
C LEU A 129 8.29 7.05 12.79
N TYR A 130 7.53 7.66 11.88
CA TYR A 130 7.90 8.91 11.23
C TYR A 130 6.67 9.64 10.72
N GLU A 131 6.65 10.96 10.87
CA GLU A 131 5.69 11.85 10.22
C GLU A 131 6.42 13.12 9.78
N GLY A 132 6.23 13.53 8.53
CA GLY A 132 6.87 14.71 7.96
C GLY A 132 7.13 14.58 6.47
N ARG A 133 8.04 15.42 5.96
CA ARG A 133 8.35 15.47 4.52
C ARG A 133 9.21 14.29 4.09
N MET A 134 8.86 13.67 2.97
CA MET A 134 9.59 12.52 2.40
C MET A 134 11.11 12.73 2.31
N LEU A 135 11.58 13.94 1.97
CA LEU A 135 13.01 14.25 1.88
C LEU A 135 13.78 14.13 3.20
N ASN A 136 13.08 14.18 4.34
CA ASN A 136 13.65 14.12 5.68
C ASN A 136 13.62 12.71 6.28
N ILE A 137 13.16 11.69 5.53
CA ILE A 137 13.12 10.31 6.03
C ILE A 137 14.56 9.77 6.17
N ASP A 138 14.93 9.36 7.38
CA ASP A 138 16.10 8.49 7.59
C ASP A 138 15.69 7.01 7.47
N THR A 139 16.01 6.39 6.34
CA THR A 139 15.66 4.99 6.02
C THR A 139 16.29 3.97 6.97
N ARG A 140 17.30 4.35 7.74
CA ARG A 140 17.94 3.50 8.75
C ARG A 140 17.13 3.42 10.04
N CYS A 141 16.29 4.41 10.31
CA CYS A 141 15.52 4.52 11.56
C CYS A 141 14.11 3.90 11.45
N VAL A 142 13.64 3.61 10.24
CA VAL A 142 12.23 3.23 9.98
C VAL A 142 12.04 1.80 9.48
N GLY A 143 13.04 0.91 9.56
CA GLY A 143 12.80 -0.52 9.30
C GLY A 143 13.99 -1.43 9.48
#